data_AF-A0A914CDM8-F1
#
_entry.id   AF-A0A914CDM8-F1
#
_cell.length_a   1.000
_cell.length_b   1.000
_cell.length_c   1.000
_cell.angle_alpha   90.00
_cell.angle_beta   90.00
_cell.angle_gamma   90.00
#
_symmetry.space_group_name_H-M   'P 1'
#
loop_
_entity.id
_entity.type
_entity.pdbx_description
1 polymer ?
#
loop_
_entity_poly.entity_id
_entity_poly.type
_entity_poly.pdbx_seq_one_letter_code
_entity_poly.pdbx_strand_id
1 'polypeptide(L)'
;MIREWCEQEHDLQISKKGAKRLADGGRHLSFAELDDQLATWVREQRAGKKKVSRRMIQMQAQKNFVQDDNEQEFKVGKHRLVTEVYGSHNFVAREPTTVCQKPPKEYEHALVNLVMYISQLREKNNFQHIYAADETAVWLDSTGGKCIADKGAKEVSVLTTGHDKMRIFLVNISLAFVPLSMRSSLVNTAKVR
;
A
#
# COMPACT_ATOMS: atom_id res chain seq x y z
N MET A 1 -34.68 -0.66 -28.49
CA MET A 1 -33.81 -1.85 -28.32
C MET A 1 -33.15 -2.43 -29.59
N ILE A 2 -33.50 -2.04 -30.83
CA ILE A 2 -32.55 -2.12 -31.98
C ILE A 2 -32.27 -0.71 -32.53
N ARG A 3 -33.31 0.11 -32.65
CA ARG A 3 -33.20 1.54 -33.02
C ARG A 3 -32.22 2.34 -32.15
N GLU A 4 -32.37 2.30 -30.83
CA GLU A 4 -31.44 2.97 -29.90
C GLU A 4 -29.99 2.52 -30.06
N TRP A 5 -29.76 1.27 -30.48
CA TRP A 5 -28.41 0.75 -30.71
C TRP A 5 -27.82 1.28 -32.02
N CYS A 6 -28.65 1.36 -33.08
CA CYS A 6 -28.28 2.03 -34.33
C CYS A 6 -28.03 3.54 -34.12
N GLU A 7 -28.78 4.19 -33.24
CA GLU A 7 -28.56 5.59 -32.88
C GLU A 7 -27.24 5.80 -32.13
N GLN A 8 -26.83 4.83 -31.29
CA GLN A 8 -25.57 4.86 -30.53
C GLN A 8 -24.35 4.33 -31.31
N GLU A 9 -24.54 3.82 -32.54
CA GLU A 9 -23.49 3.18 -33.33
C GLU A 9 -22.29 4.11 -33.57
N HIS A 10 -22.59 5.37 -33.90
CA HIS A 10 -21.58 6.39 -34.14
C HIS A 10 -20.72 6.66 -32.88
N ASP A 11 -21.37 6.77 -31.72
CA ASP A 11 -20.68 7.02 -30.44
C ASP A 11 -19.85 5.80 -30.01
N LEU A 12 -20.33 4.58 -30.30
CA LEU A 12 -19.59 3.34 -30.03
C LEU A 12 -18.32 3.27 -30.88
N GLN A 13 -18.38 3.69 -32.15
CA GLN A 13 -17.21 3.72 -33.05
C GLN A 13 -16.17 4.77 -32.66
N ILE A 14 -16.60 5.91 -32.09
CA ILE A 14 -15.71 6.98 -31.61
C ILE A 14 -15.10 6.66 -30.24
N SER A 15 -15.74 5.78 -29.46
CA SER A 15 -15.28 5.42 -28.13
C SER A 15 -13.84 4.86 -28.10
N LYS A 16 -13.14 5.04 -26.97
CA LYS A 16 -11.76 4.59 -26.81
C LYS A 16 -11.64 3.08 -27.09
N LYS A 17 -10.74 2.70 -28.01
CA LYS A 17 -10.39 1.28 -28.26
C LYS A 17 -10.07 0.57 -26.93
N GLY A 18 -10.86 -0.44 -26.60
CA GLY A 18 -10.75 -1.24 -25.36
C GLY A 18 -11.75 -0.89 -24.25
N ALA A 19 -12.55 0.18 -24.41
CA ALA A 19 -13.65 0.47 -23.49
C ALA A 19 -14.82 -0.49 -23.73
N LYS A 20 -15.31 -1.16 -22.67
CA LYS A 20 -16.46 -2.08 -22.74
C LYS A 20 -17.82 -1.36 -22.74
N ARG A 21 -17.84 -0.05 -22.50
CA ARG A 21 -19.03 0.79 -22.33
C ARG A 21 -18.74 2.20 -22.84
N LEU A 22 -19.79 2.89 -23.31
CA LEU A 22 -19.77 4.33 -23.58
C LEU A 22 -19.46 5.12 -22.29
N ALA A 23 -19.03 6.37 -22.41
CA ALA A 23 -18.72 7.22 -21.25
C ALA A 23 -19.94 7.37 -20.31
N ASP A 24 -21.14 7.42 -20.89
CA ASP A 24 -22.43 7.45 -20.19
C ASP A 24 -23.10 6.06 -20.12
N GLY A 25 -22.40 5.03 -20.58
CA GLY A 25 -22.87 3.65 -20.61
C GLY A 25 -22.74 3.02 -19.24
N GLY A 26 -23.85 2.87 -18.53
CA GLY A 26 -23.88 2.17 -17.25
C GLY A 26 -25.07 2.55 -16.40
N ARG A 27 -25.14 1.98 -15.20
CA ARG A 27 -26.10 2.46 -14.20
C ARG A 27 -25.52 3.73 -13.59
N HIS A 28 -26.18 4.87 -13.79
CA HIS A 28 -25.82 6.11 -13.14
C HIS A 28 -25.93 5.96 -11.61
N LEU A 29 -25.05 6.66 -10.90
CA LEU A 29 -25.18 6.84 -9.46
C LEU A 29 -26.54 7.47 -9.18
N SER A 30 -27.30 6.87 -8.25
CA SER A 30 -28.58 7.42 -7.81
C SER A 30 -28.42 8.82 -7.20
N PHE A 31 -27.21 9.19 -6.76
CA PHE A 31 -26.90 10.45 -6.09
C PHE A 31 -25.53 10.97 -6.55
N ALA A 32 -25.48 11.59 -7.72
CA ALA A 32 -24.23 12.12 -8.30
C ALA A 32 -23.60 13.23 -7.44
N GLU A 33 -24.43 14.14 -6.91
CA GLU A 33 -23.98 15.25 -6.07
C GLU A 33 -23.25 14.76 -4.82
N LEU A 34 -23.75 13.69 -4.19
CA LEU A 34 -23.11 13.12 -3.02
C LEU A 34 -21.76 12.47 -3.36
N ASP A 35 -21.63 11.85 -4.53
CA ASP A 35 -20.37 11.26 -4.98
C ASP A 35 -19.26 12.32 -5.00
N ASP A 36 -19.57 13.47 -5.61
CA ASP A 36 -18.67 14.63 -5.69
C ASP A 36 -18.35 15.22 -4.31
N GLN A 37 -19.34 15.33 -3.42
CA GLN A 37 -19.14 15.79 -2.04
C GLN A 37 -18.21 14.85 -1.26
N LEU A 38 -18.42 13.54 -1.36
CA LEU A 38 -17.58 12.53 -0.70
C LEU A 38 -16.16 12.54 -1.25
N ALA A 39 -16.00 12.67 -2.57
CA ALA A 39 -14.70 12.76 -3.20
C ALA A 39 -13.93 14.01 -2.77
N THR A 40 -14.62 15.15 -2.68
CA THR A 40 -14.06 16.41 -2.17
C THR A 40 -13.61 16.26 -0.72
N TRP A 41 -14.46 15.70 0.13
CA TRP A 41 -14.13 15.43 1.52
C TRP A 41 -12.92 14.49 1.67
N VAL A 42 -12.83 13.42 0.86
CA VAL A 42 -11.66 12.53 0.86
C VAL A 42 -10.39 13.32 0.54
N ARG A 43 -10.41 14.15 -0.50
CA ARG A 43 -9.24 14.95 -0.89
C ARG A 43 -8.85 15.95 0.21
N GLU A 44 -9.80 16.58 0.88
CA GLU A 44 -9.55 17.47 2.02
C GLU A 44 -8.88 16.74 3.20
N GLN A 45 -9.42 15.57 3.59
CA GLN A 45 -8.82 14.76 4.65
C GLN A 45 -7.39 14.32 4.28
N ARG A 46 -7.16 13.99 3.00
CA ARG A 46 -5.85 13.60 2.48
C ARG A 46 -4.88 14.77 2.39
N ALA A 47 -5.35 15.99 2.06
CA ALA A 47 -4.53 17.20 2.14
C ALA A 47 -4.06 17.45 3.58
N GLY A 48 -4.90 17.16 4.57
CA GLY A 48 -4.54 17.15 6.00
C GLY A 48 -3.70 15.94 6.44
N LYS A 49 -3.24 15.07 5.52
CA LYS A 49 -2.51 13.81 5.80
C LYS A 49 -3.24 12.88 6.77
N LYS A 50 -4.57 12.97 6.88
CA LYS A 50 -5.35 12.08 7.73
C LYS A 50 -5.57 10.74 7.05
N LYS A 51 -5.63 9.68 7.84
CA LYS A 51 -6.00 8.34 7.34
C LYS A 51 -7.49 8.34 7.01
N VAL A 52 -7.84 7.97 5.79
CA VAL A 52 -9.23 7.80 5.35
C VAL A 52 -9.47 6.34 5.06
N SER A 53 -10.37 5.71 5.82
CA SER A 53 -10.78 4.33 5.60
C SER A 53 -12.12 4.25 4.88
N ARG A 54 -12.42 3.08 4.30
CA ARG A 54 -13.73 2.80 3.68
C ARG A 54 -14.88 3.06 4.64
N ARG A 55 -14.72 2.69 5.91
CA ARG A 55 -15.73 2.89 6.95
C ARG A 55 -15.96 4.37 7.25
N MET A 56 -14.92 5.20 7.19
CA MET A 56 -15.08 6.64 7.36
C MET A 56 -15.90 7.27 6.24
N ILE A 57 -15.69 6.86 4.98
CA ILE A 57 -16.53 7.30 3.86
C ILE A 57 -17.99 6.86 4.08
N GLN A 58 -18.22 5.62 4.51
CA GLN A 58 -19.58 5.15 4.80
C GLN A 58 -20.26 5.98 5.90
N MET A 59 -19.53 6.36 6.94
CA MET A 59 -20.06 7.21 8.01
C MET A 59 -20.29 8.64 7.53
N GLN A 60 -19.41 9.19 6.69
CA GLN A 60 -19.59 10.52 6.12
C GLN A 60 -20.81 10.56 5.19
N ALA A 61 -20.97 9.55 4.34
CA ALA A 61 -22.14 9.42 3.48
C ALA A 61 -23.43 9.32 4.32
N GLN A 62 -23.43 8.58 5.43
CA GLN A 62 -24.56 8.56 6.38
C GLN A 62 -24.90 9.95 6.93
N LYS A 63 -23.89 10.71 7.33
CA LYS A 63 -24.11 12.05 7.87
C LYS A 63 -24.73 12.99 6.83
N ASN A 64 -24.25 12.94 5.59
CA ASN A 64 -24.79 13.79 4.53
C ASN A 64 -26.22 13.38 4.16
N PHE A 65 -26.55 12.08 4.11
CA PHE A 65 -27.90 11.61 3.77
C PHE A 65 -28.95 11.79 4.87
N VAL A 66 -28.57 11.73 6.15
CA VAL A 66 -29.51 11.94 7.26
C VAL A 66 -30.01 13.38 7.30
N GLN A 67 -29.31 14.32 6.65
CA GLN A 67 -29.80 15.69 6.46
C GLN A 67 -30.92 15.81 5.41
N ASP A 68 -31.09 14.81 4.53
CA ASP A 68 -32.03 14.83 3.39
C ASP A 68 -33.26 13.89 3.58
N ASP A 69 -33.64 13.59 4.83
CA ASP A 69 -34.89 12.89 5.24
C ASP A 69 -35.14 11.44 4.71
N ASN A 70 -34.22 10.82 3.95
CA ASN A 70 -34.43 9.51 3.31
C ASN A 70 -33.50 8.37 3.81
N GLU A 71 -33.60 8.01 5.09
CA GLU A 71 -32.70 7.02 5.73
C GLU A 71 -32.81 5.56 5.21
N GLN A 72 -34.01 5.13 4.79
CA GLN A 72 -34.29 3.73 4.40
C GLN A 72 -33.66 3.37 3.05
N GLU A 73 -33.79 4.25 2.05
CA GLU A 73 -33.19 4.06 0.72
C GLU A 73 -31.66 4.07 0.80
N PHE A 74 -31.12 4.90 1.69
CA PHE A 74 -29.70 5.01 1.85
C PHE A 74 -29.04 3.74 2.42
N LYS A 75 -29.68 3.05 3.38
CA LYS A 75 -29.15 1.78 3.95
C LYS A 75 -28.83 0.73 2.88
N VAL A 76 -29.67 0.61 1.85
CA VAL A 76 -29.49 -0.34 0.74
C VAL A 76 -28.35 0.10 -0.21
N GLY A 77 -28.09 1.41 -0.31
CA GLY A 77 -27.07 1.99 -1.19
C GLY A 77 -25.64 2.05 -0.62
N LYS A 78 -25.43 1.92 0.71
CA LYS A 78 -24.15 2.23 1.39
C LYS A 78 -22.92 1.53 0.81
N HIS A 79 -23.00 0.22 0.56
CA HIS A 79 -21.86 -0.53 0.05
C HIS A 79 -21.56 -0.16 -1.41
N ARG A 80 -22.62 0.01 -2.19
CA ARG A 80 -22.56 0.27 -3.63
C ARG A 80 -22.02 1.67 -3.90
N LEU A 81 -22.55 2.68 -3.22
CA LEU A 81 -22.10 4.07 -3.29
C LEU A 81 -20.59 4.15 -3.07
N VAL A 82 -20.07 3.54 -2.00
CA VAL A 82 -18.63 3.60 -1.73
C VAL A 82 -17.79 2.88 -2.79
N THR A 83 -18.28 1.80 -3.39
CA THR A 83 -17.57 1.16 -4.51
C THR A 83 -17.61 2.03 -5.78
N GLU A 84 -18.72 2.72 -6.02
CA GLU A 84 -18.89 3.63 -7.14
C GLU A 84 -17.96 4.86 -6.99
N VAL A 85 -17.88 5.49 -5.80
CA VAL A 85 -16.95 6.59 -5.50
C VAL A 85 -15.50 6.24 -5.88
N TYR A 86 -15.08 5.00 -5.63
CA TYR A 86 -13.73 4.55 -5.99
C TYR A 86 -13.52 4.48 -7.50
N GLY A 87 -14.53 3.98 -8.22
CA GLY A 87 -14.51 3.84 -9.67
C GLY A 87 -14.58 5.18 -10.39
N SER A 88 -15.51 6.06 -9.99
CA SER A 88 -15.75 7.37 -10.60
C SER A 88 -14.57 8.31 -10.42
N HIS A 89 -13.99 8.35 -9.22
CA HIS A 89 -12.97 9.34 -8.86
C HIS A 89 -11.53 8.80 -8.85
N ASN A 90 -11.30 7.61 -9.40
CA ASN A 90 -9.98 6.97 -9.46
C ASN A 90 -9.31 6.81 -8.08
N PHE A 91 -10.06 6.43 -7.04
CA PHE A 91 -9.48 6.15 -5.73
C PHE A 91 -9.08 4.68 -5.58
N VAL A 92 -8.01 4.43 -4.83
CA VAL A 92 -7.50 3.09 -4.53
C VAL A 92 -7.11 3.00 -3.05
N ALA A 93 -7.37 1.85 -2.44
CA ALA A 93 -6.86 1.54 -1.11
C ALA A 93 -5.37 1.19 -1.18
N ARG A 94 -4.52 1.99 -0.55
CA ARG A 94 -3.07 1.82 -0.48
C ARG A 94 -2.60 1.76 0.96
N GLU A 95 -1.48 1.09 1.19
CA GLU A 95 -0.81 1.16 2.49
C GLU A 95 -0.07 2.49 2.62
N PRO A 96 -0.03 3.08 3.82
CA PRO A 96 0.82 4.23 4.08
C PRO A 96 2.27 3.89 3.77
N THR A 97 2.97 4.79 3.10
CA THR A 97 4.36 4.61 2.71
C THR A 97 5.27 5.24 3.75
N THR A 98 6.26 4.49 4.22
CA THR A 98 7.34 5.01 5.05
C THR A 98 8.52 5.40 4.16
N VAL A 99 9.13 6.56 4.43
CA VAL A 99 10.33 6.97 3.73
C VAL A 99 11.49 6.06 4.15
N CYS A 100 11.98 5.24 3.21
CA CYS A 100 13.17 4.43 3.44
C CYS A 100 14.39 5.33 3.61
N GLN A 101 15.28 4.99 4.54
CA GLN A 101 16.58 5.63 4.66
C GLN A 101 17.42 5.28 3.42
N LYS A 102 18.06 6.29 2.82
CA LYS A 102 19.01 6.07 1.73
C LYS A 102 20.32 5.52 2.31
N PRO A 103 20.95 4.52 1.67
CA PRO A 103 22.25 4.06 2.12
C PRO A 103 23.29 5.19 2.02
N PRO A 104 24.28 5.23 2.93
CA PRO A 104 25.43 6.12 2.82
C PRO A 104 26.21 5.88 1.51
N LYS A 105 26.96 6.89 1.04
CA LYS A 105 27.73 6.78 -0.22
C LYS A 105 28.78 5.67 -0.16
N GLU A 106 29.34 5.41 1.02
CA GLU A 106 30.40 4.41 1.24
C GLU A 106 29.86 3.01 1.61
N TYR A 107 28.55 2.77 1.47
CA TYR A 107 27.91 1.51 1.88
C TYR A 107 28.57 0.27 1.25
N GLU A 108 28.90 0.33 -0.04
CA GLU A 108 29.50 -0.80 -0.76
C GLU A 108 30.89 -1.16 -0.20
N HIS A 109 31.74 -0.16 0.05
CA HIS A 109 33.06 -0.36 0.64
C HIS A 109 32.97 -0.91 2.07
N ALA A 110 32.04 -0.41 2.87
CA ALA A 110 31.81 -0.91 4.23
C ALA A 110 31.37 -2.39 4.22
N LEU A 111 30.53 -2.78 3.26
CA LEU A 111 30.06 -4.16 3.11
C LEU A 111 31.20 -5.11 2.73
N VAL A 112 32.06 -4.73 1.77
CA VAL A 112 33.24 -5.52 1.39
C VAL A 112 34.18 -5.69 2.58
N ASN A 113 34.48 -4.61 3.31
CA ASN A 113 35.34 -4.65 4.49
C ASN A 113 34.78 -5.56 5.59
N LEU A 114 33.46 -5.51 5.83
CA LEU A 114 32.79 -6.36 6.80
C LEU A 114 32.92 -7.85 6.44
N VAL A 115 32.66 -8.20 5.17
CA VAL A 115 32.75 -9.59 4.70
C VAL A 115 34.18 -10.14 4.81
N MET A 116 35.18 -9.33 4.42
CA MET A 116 36.60 -9.70 4.55
C MET A 116 36.99 -9.89 6.02
N TYR A 117 36.58 -8.97 6.89
CA TYR A 117 36.84 -9.04 8.32
C TYR A 117 36.23 -10.30 8.96
N ILE A 118 34.96 -10.60 8.69
CA ILE A 118 34.28 -11.80 9.22
C ILE A 118 34.98 -13.08 8.75
N SER A 119 35.44 -13.11 7.50
CA SER A 119 36.15 -14.27 6.93
C SER A 119 37.46 -14.54 7.68
N GLN A 120 38.27 -13.51 7.90
CA GLN A 120 39.50 -13.60 8.69
C GLN A 120 39.23 -14.00 10.14
N LEU A 121 38.15 -13.46 10.74
CA LEU A 121 37.75 -13.79 12.12
C LEU A 121 37.38 -15.27 12.27
N ARG A 122 36.68 -15.83 11.27
CA ARG A 122 36.29 -17.24 11.24
C ARG A 122 37.49 -18.17 11.11
N GLU A 123 38.45 -17.82 10.24
CA GLU A 123 39.68 -18.59 10.07
C GLU A 123 40.52 -18.60 11.35
N LYS A 124 40.65 -17.45 12.01
CA LYS A 124 41.46 -17.31 13.23
C LYS A 124 40.88 -18.06 14.43
N ASN A 125 39.57 -17.99 14.64
CA ASN A 125 38.94 -18.45 15.88
C ASN A 125 38.23 -19.80 15.77
N ASN A 126 38.04 -20.34 14.54
CA ASN A 126 37.40 -21.63 14.26
C ASN A 126 36.07 -21.84 15.03
N PHE A 127 35.16 -20.87 14.94
CA PHE A 127 33.87 -20.90 15.64
C PHE A 127 33.06 -22.16 15.28
N GLN A 128 32.73 -22.98 16.28
CA GLN A 128 31.89 -24.18 16.09
C GLN A 128 30.39 -23.84 16.04
N HIS A 129 29.97 -22.79 16.77
CA HIS A 129 28.58 -22.37 16.87
C HIS A 129 28.50 -20.85 16.68
N ILE A 130 27.54 -20.41 15.86
CA ILE A 130 27.25 -19.00 15.64
C ILE A 130 25.78 -18.80 16.00
N TYR A 131 25.53 -17.95 17.00
CA TYR A 131 24.18 -17.58 17.42
C TYR A 131 23.82 -16.26 16.76
N ALA A 132 22.71 -16.22 16.03
CA ALA A 132 22.16 -14.98 15.54
C ALA A 132 21.31 -14.38 16.65
N ALA A 133 21.69 -13.20 17.12
CA ALA A 133 20.87 -12.42 18.05
C ALA A 133 20.49 -11.13 17.35
N ASP A 134 19.21 -10.81 17.36
CA ASP A 134 18.68 -9.56 16.82
C ASP A 134 17.70 -8.93 17.82
N GLU A 135 17.77 -7.61 17.91
CA GLU A 135 16.75 -6.82 18.59
C GLU A 135 15.69 -6.42 17.56
N THR A 136 14.49 -6.96 17.72
CA THR A 136 13.33 -6.57 16.91
C THR A 136 12.47 -5.60 17.72
N ALA A 137 12.27 -4.40 17.18
CA ALA A 137 11.34 -3.44 17.76
C ALA A 137 9.89 -3.82 17.43
N VAL A 138 9.06 -4.00 18.47
CA VAL A 138 7.61 -4.10 18.36
C VAL A 138 7.01 -2.74 18.70
N TRP A 139 6.36 -2.13 17.70
CA TRP A 139 5.72 -0.83 17.85
C TRP A 139 4.38 -0.98 18.57
N LEU A 140 4.12 -0.12 19.56
CA LEU A 140 2.87 -0.15 20.32
C LEU A 140 1.69 0.42 19.52
N ASP A 141 1.95 1.36 18.60
CA ASP A 141 0.92 1.94 17.75
C ASP A 141 0.77 1.12 16.46
N SER A 142 -0.42 0.56 16.26
CA SER A 142 -0.80 -0.10 15.03
C SER A 142 -1.30 0.93 14.02
N THR A 143 -0.38 1.60 13.33
CA THR A 143 -0.73 2.40 12.13
C THR A 143 -1.21 1.52 10.96
N GLY A 144 -1.21 0.19 11.14
CA GLY A 144 -1.65 -0.81 10.18
C GLY A 144 -3.03 -0.53 9.57
N GLY A 145 -3.14 -0.76 8.28
CA GLY A 145 -4.40 -0.66 7.53
C GLY A 145 -4.33 0.29 6.36
N LYS A 146 -5.14 -0.02 5.35
CA LYS A 146 -5.16 0.70 4.08
C LYS A 146 -5.83 2.06 4.22
N CYS A 147 -5.27 3.06 3.56
CA CYS A 147 -5.82 4.38 3.38
C CYS A 147 -6.27 4.55 1.92
N ILE A 148 -7.31 5.35 1.72
CA ILE A 148 -7.76 5.70 0.38
C ILE A 148 -6.86 6.83 -0.17
N ALA A 149 -6.41 6.67 -1.41
CA ALA A 149 -5.57 7.64 -2.11
C ALA A 149 -5.87 7.64 -3.61
N ASP A 150 -5.46 8.69 -4.31
CA ASP A 150 -5.59 8.76 -5.76
C ASP A 150 -4.78 7.67 -6.46
N LYS A 151 -5.36 7.11 -7.52
CA LYS A 151 -4.69 6.14 -8.38
C LYS A 151 -3.51 6.81 -9.07
N GLY A 152 -2.31 6.29 -8.83
CA GLY A 152 -1.06 6.85 -9.34
C GLY A 152 -0.30 7.72 -8.34
N ALA A 153 -0.81 7.90 -7.11
CA ALA A 153 -0.06 8.55 -6.04
C ALA A 153 1.28 7.83 -5.79
N LYS A 154 2.38 8.60 -5.85
CA LYS A 154 3.76 8.10 -5.60
C LYS A 154 3.96 7.71 -4.13
N GLU A 155 3.35 8.47 -3.24
CA GLU A 155 3.53 8.33 -1.79
C GLU A 155 2.20 8.60 -1.07
N VAL A 156 1.95 7.85 0.00
CA VAL A 156 0.78 7.98 0.86
C VAL A 156 1.26 8.27 2.27
N SER A 157 1.43 9.55 2.57
CA SER A 157 1.77 9.99 3.93
C SER A 157 0.52 10.02 4.82
N VAL A 158 0.72 9.67 6.10
CA VAL A 158 -0.30 9.72 7.15
C VAL A 158 0.32 10.34 8.39
N LEU A 159 -0.37 11.30 8.99
CA LEU A 159 0.03 11.90 10.26
C LEU A 159 -0.20 10.92 11.40
N THR A 160 0.84 10.69 12.20
CA THR A 160 0.79 9.81 13.37
C THR A 160 0.57 10.64 14.64
N THR A 161 0.12 9.99 15.71
CA THR A 161 -0.18 10.63 17.01
C THR A 161 1.08 10.98 17.82
N GLY A 162 2.28 10.75 17.26
CA GLY A 162 3.56 10.92 17.94
C GLY A 162 3.94 9.78 18.89
N HIS A 163 3.01 8.87 19.21
CA HIS A 163 3.26 7.65 19.98
C HIS A 163 3.73 6.49 19.09
N ASP A 164 3.82 6.70 17.77
CA ASP A 164 4.41 5.77 16.82
C ASP A 164 5.88 5.45 17.11
N LYS A 165 6.56 6.30 17.90
CA LYS A 165 7.93 6.07 18.36
C LYS A 165 8.03 5.12 19.55
N MET A 166 6.92 4.87 20.25
CA MET A 166 6.91 3.97 21.39
C MET A 166 7.03 2.53 20.92
N ARG A 167 8.08 1.87 21.38
CA ARG A 167 8.42 0.51 20.98
C ARG A 167 8.97 -0.27 22.17
N ILE A 168 8.66 -1.55 22.19
CA ILE A 168 9.29 -2.53 23.06
C ILE A 168 10.30 -3.28 22.21
N PHE A 169 11.50 -3.46 22.74
CA PHE A 169 12.53 -4.27 22.08
C PHE A 169 12.42 -5.70 22.56
N LEU A 170 12.27 -6.63 21.63
CA LEU A 170 12.37 -8.05 21.89
C LEU A 170 13.73 -8.51 21.39
N VAL A 171 14.50 -9.14 22.27
CA VAL A 171 15.74 -9.81 21.87
C VAL A 171 15.37 -11.22 21.45
N ASN A 172 15.54 -11.51 20.17
CA ASN A 172 15.41 -12.86 19.65
C ASN A 172 16.81 -13.46 19.54
N ILE A 173 16.97 -14.67 20.06
CA ILE A 173 18.20 -15.45 19.90
C ILE A 173 17.83 -16.71 19.15
N SER A 174 18.42 -16.88 17.98
CA SER A 174 18.22 -18.04 17.12
C SER A 174 19.53 -18.79 16.90
N LEU A 175 19.45 -20.12 16.97
CA LEU A 175 20.56 -21.00 16.70
C LEU A 175 20.65 -21.22 15.20
N ALA A 176 21.59 -20.55 14.53
CA ALA A 176 21.89 -20.84 13.14
C ALA A 176 23.00 -21.90 13.07
N PHE A 177 22.63 -23.15 12.82
CA PHE A 177 23.61 -24.18 12.45
C PHE A 177 24.04 -23.93 11.01
N VAL A 178 25.18 -23.27 10.81
CA VAL A 178 25.81 -23.15 9.49
C VAL A 178 26.76 -24.34 9.35
N PRO A 179 26.41 -25.40 8.60
CA PRO A 179 27.29 -26.54 8.43
C PRO A 179 28.59 -26.08 7.73
N LEU A 180 29.72 -26.55 8.25
CA LEU A 180 31.08 -26.31 7.74
C LEU A 180 31.32 -26.79 6.28
N SER A 181 30.31 -27.30 5.58
CA SER A 181 30.43 -27.96 4.28
C SER A 181 30.54 -27.02 3.07
N MET A 182 30.41 -25.71 3.22
CA MET A 182 30.66 -24.72 2.14
C MET A 182 32.16 -24.43 1.90
N ARG A 183 33.06 -25.40 2.11
CA ARG A 183 34.51 -25.23 1.91
C ARG A 183 35.02 -25.56 0.48
N SER A 184 34.19 -25.95 -0.49
CA SER A 184 34.73 -26.47 -1.77
C SER A 184 34.10 -25.99 -3.09
N SER A 185 33.08 -25.12 -3.10
CA SER A 185 32.32 -24.87 -4.36
C SER A 185 32.59 -23.54 -5.09
N LEU A 186 33.46 -22.66 -4.59
CA LEU A 186 33.73 -21.37 -5.25
C LEU A 186 35.12 -21.25 -5.91
N VAL A 187 35.96 -22.28 -5.85
CA VAL A 187 37.32 -22.25 -6.45
C VAL A 187 37.38 -22.93 -7.84
N ASN A 188 36.36 -23.69 -8.24
CA ASN A 188 36.42 -24.49 -9.48
C ASN A 188 35.71 -23.89 -10.72
N THR A 189 35.12 -22.70 -10.63
CA THR A 189 34.43 -22.07 -11.79
C THR A 189 35.27 -21.04 -12.55
N ALA A 190 36.56 -20.89 -12.23
CA ALA A 190 37.48 -19.98 -12.93
C ALA A 190 38.52 -20.70 -13.81
N LYS A 191 38.34 -22.00 -14.09
CA LYS A 191 39.23 -22.80 -14.95
C LYS A 191 38.50 -23.66 -16.00
N VAL A 192 37.39 -23.19 -16.56
CA VAL A 192 36.92 -23.65 -17.88
C VAL A 192 36.19 -22.50 -18.59
N ARG A 193 36.95 -21.62 -19.22
CA ARG A 193 36.70 -21.05 -20.56
C ARG A 193 37.84 -20.11 -20.92
#